data_AF-A0A260VZX8-F1
#
_entry.id   AF-A0A260VZX8-F1
#
_cell.length_a   1.000
_cell.length_b   1.000
_cell.length_c   1.000
_cell.angle_alpha   90.00
_cell.angle_beta   90.00
_cell.angle_gamma   90.00
#
_symmetry.space_group_name_H-M   'P 1'
#
loop_
_entity.id
_entity.type
_entity.pdbx_description
1 polymer ?
#
loop_
_entity_poly.entity_id
_entity_poly.type
_entity_poly.pdbx_seq_one_letter_code
_entity_poly.pdbx_strand_id
1 'polypeptide(L)'
;MSAEGGTAEDAPDRAGRDLSGSPTWALFRDWCAATEHSALPADPATLTEFLDAHPSTSSTQRRRVADIDIVHRRSGLAEPGHTVTTRLAVNERRRDRTARVRAAATSIIETIPTHGWPHGMFGRRDALILTLLASGMTPTEMTALRRGDIGVENSDLVVSGDHRIAAHLFGDRPGHDPVAIHRRWAQVQSLLDAAATTRMVAAALDPNRTPDSSSSSNSNDAVPAAHANDPLLVRIDRWGHTPWAPDPLTRRSASALTRAHLTGQSPTHPGRITEPGAGRDTTVVHSAWDDVVLDQGYYVRGTAARRDAHERLSDMGARLDEVEDRIDDLLRRLGDIDVAAPHPPARCTRT
;
A
#
# COMPACT_ATOMS: atom_id res chain seq x y z
N MET A 1 -46.46 50.01 27.95
CA MET A 1 -45.90 49.89 26.58
C MET A 1 -44.38 49.97 26.69
N SER A 2 -43.74 48.83 26.42
CA SER A 2 -42.39 48.60 25.85
C SER A 2 -41.24 49.51 26.33
N ALA A 3 -40.22 48.99 27.04
CA ALA A 3 -39.09 48.16 26.53
C ALA A 3 -38.21 48.96 25.53
N GLU A 4 -36.88 48.95 25.53
CA GLU A 4 -35.80 48.21 26.19
C GLU A 4 -34.48 48.81 25.67
N GLY A 5 -33.36 48.51 26.31
CA GLY A 5 -32.01 48.67 25.74
C GLY A 5 -31.10 49.46 26.68
N GLY A 6 -30.12 48.87 27.36
CA GLY A 6 -29.45 47.59 27.16
C GLY A 6 -28.03 47.81 27.64
N THR A 7 -27.76 47.39 28.86
CA THR A 7 -26.46 47.42 29.53
C THR A 7 -25.45 46.61 28.76
N ALA A 8 -24.40 47.27 28.26
CA ALA A 8 -23.16 46.60 27.87
C ALA A 8 -22.43 46.22 29.17
N GLU A 9 -22.88 45.11 29.75
CA GLU A 9 -22.24 44.41 30.83
C GLU A 9 -20.92 43.83 30.31
N ASP A 10 -19.84 44.44 30.78
CA ASP A 10 -18.46 44.03 30.59
C ASP A 10 -18.30 42.59 31.10
N ALA A 11 -18.14 41.66 30.16
CA ALA A 11 -18.05 40.24 30.45
C ALA A 11 -16.74 39.96 31.23
N PRO A 12 -16.80 39.34 32.43
CA PRO A 12 -15.62 39.11 33.23
C PRO A 12 -14.74 38.02 32.58
N ASP A 13 -13.49 38.40 32.35
CA ASP A 13 -12.28 37.64 32.67
C ASP A 13 -12.35 36.10 32.55
N ARG A 14 -11.95 35.57 31.40
CA ARG A 14 -11.55 34.16 31.21
C ARG A 14 -10.03 33.95 31.30
N ALA A 15 -9.28 34.90 31.84
CA ALA A 15 -7.81 34.88 31.89
C ALA A 15 -7.28 34.79 33.33
N GLY A 16 -7.74 33.81 34.11
CA GLY A 16 -7.37 33.76 35.54
C GLY A 16 -7.43 32.40 36.25
N ARG A 17 -7.34 31.26 35.57
CA ARG A 17 -7.14 29.99 36.32
C ARG A 17 -5.69 29.85 36.74
N ASP A 18 -5.43 29.85 38.04
CA ASP A 18 -4.18 29.34 38.61
C ASP A 18 -4.04 27.85 38.24
N LEU A 19 -3.15 27.54 37.30
CA LEU A 19 -2.92 26.18 36.79
C LEU A 19 -1.72 25.53 37.48
N SER A 20 -1.10 26.21 38.45
CA SER A 20 -0.12 25.64 39.37
C SER A 20 -0.70 24.47 40.19
N GLY A 21 -2.03 24.35 40.23
CA GLY A 21 -2.78 23.22 40.78
C GLY A 21 -3.32 22.22 39.74
N SER A 22 -2.91 22.27 38.47
CA SER A 22 -3.30 21.25 37.49
C SER A 22 -2.76 19.88 37.93
N PRO A 23 -3.57 18.80 37.88
CA PRO A 23 -3.10 17.44 38.14
C PRO A 23 -1.88 17.05 37.29
N THR A 24 -1.79 17.56 36.06
CA THR A 24 -0.62 17.37 35.20
C THR A 24 0.63 17.98 35.82
N TRP A 25 0.54 19.23 36.30
CA TRP A 25 1.69 19.94 36.84
C TRP A 25 2.16 19.32 38.16
N ALA A 26 1.22 18.90 39.02
CA ALA A 26 1.55 18.16 40.24
C ALA A 26 2.31 16.86 39.90
N LEU A 27 1.77 16.05 38.97
CA LEU A 27 2.42 14.83 38.51
C LEU A 27 3.82 15.08 37.93
N PHE A 28 3.96 16.11 37.08
CA PHE A 28 5.25 16.46 36.47
C PHE A 28 6.27 16.89 37.52
N ARG A 29 5.86 17.72 38.48
CA ARG A 29 6.73 18.22 39.55
C ARG A 29 7.15 17.10 40.50
N ASP A 30 6.22 16.24 40.88
CA ASP A 30 6.49 15.09 41.75
C ASP A 30 7.43 14.10 41.05
N TRP A 31 7.23 13.87 39.75
CA TRP A 31 8.14 13.06 38.94
C TRP A 31 9.54 13.68 38.85
N CYS A 32 9.66 14.97 38.55
CA CYS A 32 10.94 15.66 38.49
C CYS A 32 11.69 15.59 39.84
N ALA A 33 10.96 15.74 40.96
CA ALA A 33 11.55 15.61 42.29
C ALA A 33 12.06 14.19 42.56
N ALA A 34 11.37 13.16 42.07
CA ALA A 34 11.78 11.77 42.21
C ALA A 34 12.95 11.37 41.29
N THR A 35 13.12 12.05 40.15
CA THR A 35 14.18 11.77 39.15
C THR A 35 15.32 12.79 39.15
N GLU A 36 15.38 13.66 40.17
CA GLU A 36 16.42 14.68 40.35
C GLU A 36 16.51 15.70 39.19
N HIS A 37 15.38 15.98 38.51
CA HIS A 37 15.29 17.01 37.48
C HIS A 37 14.73 18.33 38.02
N SER A 38 15.10 19.43 37.35
CA SER A 38 14.47 20.73 37.57
C SER A 38 13.11 20.78 36.87
N ALA A 39 12.03 20.94 37.62
CA ALA A 39 10.69 21.15 37.07
C ALA A 39 10.50 22.56 36.49
N LEU A 40 11.29 23.55 36.95
CA LEU A 40 11.18 24.95 36.53
C LEU A 40 12.53 25.69 36.71
N PRO A 41 13.22 26.10 35.63
CA PRO A 41 12.95 25.74 34.24
C PRO A 41 13.22 24.25 33.98
N ALA A 42 12.36 23.62 33.19
CA ALA A 42 12.59 22.29 32.65
C ALA A 42 13.22 22.38 31.25
N ASP A 43 14.11 21.44 30.95
CA ASP A 43 14.69 21.28 29.61
C ASP A 43 13.74 20.47 28.70
N PRO A 44 13.70 20.69 27.37
CA PRO A 44 12.92 19.85 26.45
C PRO A 44 13.27 18.35 26.54
N ALA A 45 14.50 17.99 26.94
CA ALA A 45 14.88 16.60 27.18
C ALA A 45 14.15 16.02 28.41
N THR A 46 14.09 16.76 29.52
CA THR A 46 13.33 16.38 30.73
C THR A 46 11.85 16.17 30.42
N LEU A 47 11.26 17.06 29.63
CA LEU A 47 9.87 16.89 29.20
C LEU A 47 9.66 15.67 28.30
N THR A 48 10.63 15.37 27.43
CA THR A 48 10.60 14.14 26.62
C THR A 48 10.60 12.90 27.51
N GLU A 49 11.53 12.84 28.45
CA GLU A 49 11.69 11.71 29.36
C GLU A 49 10.45 11.51 30.25
N PHE A 50 9.85 12.59 30.72
CA PHE A 50 8.57 12.54 31.44
C PHE A 50 7.46 11.88 30.63
N LEU A 51 7.32 12.24 29.35
CA LEU A 51 6.27 11.71 28.47
C LEU A 51 6.52 10.25 28.10
N ASP A 52 7.79 9.86 27.97
CA ASP A 52 8.19 8.48 27.71
C ASP A 52 7.96 7.59 28.94
N ALA A 53 8.22 8.11 30.15
CA ALA A 53 7.91 7.44 31.43
C ALA A 53 6.40 7.32 31.70
N HIS A 54 5.58 8.19 31.11
CA HIS A 54 4.12 8.22 31.29
C HIS A 54 3.39 8.11 29.95
N PRO A 55 3.43 6.96 29.27
CA PRO A 55 2.82 6.80 27.95
C PRO A 55 1.29 7.04 28.01
N SER A 56 0.78 7.69 26.97
CA SER A 56 -0.64 8.03 26.82
C SER A 56 -0.95 8.37 25.35
N THR A 57 -2.23 8.58 25.05
CA THR A 57 -2.67 9.05 23.73
C THR A 57 -1.99 10.39 23.37
N SER A 58 -1.78 10.67 22.08
CA SER A 58 -1.08 11.90 21.68
C SER A 58 -1.84 13.17 22.07
N SER A 59 -3.18 13.12 22.15
CA SER A 59 -4.02 14.23 22.60
C SER A 59 -3.77 14.54 24.08
N THR A 60 -3.67 13.50 24.90
CA THR A 60 -3.30 13.61 26.31
C THR A 60 -1.88 14.10 26.47
N GLN A 61 -0.91 13.55 25.71
CA GLN A 61 0.47 14.04 25.76
C GLN A 61 0.58 15.51 25.33
N ARG A 62 -0.13 15.94 24.27
CA ARG A 62 -0.19 17.36 23.87
C ARG A 62 -0.79 18.25 24.95
N ARG A 63 -1.85 17.80 25.62
CA ARG A 63 -2.43 18.52 26.75
C ARG A 63 -1.44 18.64 27.91
N ARG A 64 -0.70 17.56 28.22
CA ARG A 64 0.31 17.59 29.27
C ARG A 64 1.42 18.58 28.98
N VAL A 65 1.90 18.58 27.74
CA VAL A 65 2.88 19.56 27.26
C VAL A 65 2.35 20.99 27.39
N ALA A 66 1.11 21.26 26.94
CA ALA A 66 0.50 22.58 27.04
C ALA A 66 0.36 23.07 28.50
N ASP A 67 -0.07 22.20 29.42
CA ASP A 67 -0.18 22.54 30.85
C ASP A 67 1.20 22.93 31.43
N ILE A 68 2.26 22.20 31.07
CA ILE A 68 3.64 22.47 31.51
C ILE A 68 4.18 23.76 30.89
N ASP A 69 3.95 23.98 29.58
CA ASP A 69 4.33 25.20 28.87
C ASP A 69 3.64 26.44 29.44
N ILE A 70 2.36 26.33 29.85
CA ILE A 70 1.63 27.44 30.49
C ILE A 70 2.30 27.86 31.79
N VAL A 71 2.76 26.91 32.61
CA VAL A 71 3.46 27.23 33.87
C VAL A 71 4.79 27.93 33.58
N HIS A 72 5.57 27.43 32.61
CA HIS A 72 6.83 28.07 32.20
C HIS A 72 6.62 29.49 31.68
N ARG A 73 5.65 29.67 30.79
CA ARG A 73 5.29 30.97 30.21
C ARG A 73 4.88 31.99 31.27
N ARG A 74 4.08 31.56 32.26
CA ARG A 74 3.66 32.43 33.38
C ARG A 74 4.82 32.85 34.27
N SER A 75 5.84 32.01 34.38
CA SER A 75 7.09 32.32 35.07
C SER A 75 8.07 33.13 34.21
N GLY A 76 7.70 33.53 32.99
CA GLY A 76 8.57 34.27 32.07
C GLY A 76 9.70 33.42 31.48
N LEU A 77 9.57 32.09 31.50
CA LEU A 77 10.56 31.13 31.05
C LEU A 77 10.21 30.58 29.67
N ALA A 78 11.22 30.04 28.97
CA ALA A 78 11.03 29.37 27.69
C ALA A 78 10.16 28.11 27.83
N GLU A 79 9.33 27.85 26.83
CA GLU A 79 8.41 26.70 26.80
C GLU A 79 9.14 25.44 26.32
N PRO A 80 9.34 24.42 27.19
CA PRO A 80 10.07 23.20 26.81
C PRO A 80 9.33 22.36 25.76
N GLY A 81 8.03 22.57 25.59
CA GLY A 81 7.12 21.75 24.84
C GLY A 81 7.06 21.95 23.33
N HIS A 82 7.62 23.02 22.77
CA HIS A 82 7.41 23.33 21.34
C HIS A 82 7.93 22.21 20.41
N THR A 83 9.18 21.79 20.57
CA THR A 83 9.80 20.70 19.79
C THR A 83 9.09 19.35 20.05
N VAL A 84 8.71 19.10 21.30
CA VAL A 84 8.02 17.88 21.74
C VAL A 84 6.61 17.80 21.13
N THR A 85 5.88 18.91 21.09
CA THR A 85 4.54 19.03 20.50
C THR A 85 4.57 18.76 19.00
N THR A 86 5.55 19.33 18.29
CA THR A 86 5.76 19.03 16.87
C THR A 86 5.99 17.54 16.65
N ARG A 87 6.87 16.91 17.45
CA ARG A 87 7.14 15.47 17.39
C ARG A 87 5.89 14.63 17.66
N LEU A 88 5.13 14.94 18.71
CA LEU A 88 3.88 14.26 19.05
C LEU A 88 2.83 14.38 17.93
N ALA A 89 2.69 15.56 17.33
CA ALA A 89 1.76 15.79 16.23
C ALA A 89 2.15 15.01 14.96
N VAL A 90 3.45 14.93 14.64
CA VAL A 90 3.94 14.10 13.53
C VAL A 90 3.68 12.62 13.79
N ASN A 91 3.94 12.15 15.01
CA ASN A 91 3.70 10.76 15.40
C ASN A 91 2.21 10.40 15.35
N GLU A 92 1.31 11.30 15.77
CA GLU A 92 -0.13 11.08 15.65
C GLU A 92 -0.57 10.95 14.20
N ARG A 93 -0.18 11.90 13.33
CA ARG A 93 -0.52 11.84 11.91
C ARG A 93 -0.01 10.56 11.26
N ARG A 94 1.17 10.07 11.67
CA ARG A 94 1.71 8.78 11.23
C ARG A 94 0.84 7.62 11.74
N ARG A 95 0.49 7.56 13.02
CA ARG A 95 -0.38 6.52 13.59
C ARG A 95 -1.76 6.49 12.95
N ASP A 96 -2.40 7.65 12.79
CA ASP A 96 -3.71 7.78 12.12
C ASP A 96 -3.65 7.31 10.68
N ARG A 97 -2.60 7.70 9.94
CA ARG A 97 -2.39 7.24 8.56
C ARG A 97 -2.24 5.72 8.52
N THR A 98 -1.39 5.14 9.37
CA THR A 98 -1.19 3.69 9.43
C THR A 98 -2.48 2.97 9.81
N ALA A 99 -3.26 3.50 10.75
CA ALA A 99 -4.55 2.93 11.14
C ALA A 99 -5.57 2.93 9.98
N ARG A 100 -5.67 4.04 9.23
CA ARG A 100 -6.53 4.14 8.03
C ARG A 100 -6.10 3.17 6.94
N VAL A 101 -4.78 3.10 6.68
CA VAL A 101 -4.22 2.16 5.70
C VAL A 101 -4.49 0.72 6.12
N ARG A 102 -4.33 0.39 7.41
CA ARG A 102 -4.63 -0.93 7.94
C ARG A 102 -6.10 -1.30 7.75
N ALA A 103 -7.02 -0.43 8.11
CA ALA A 103 -8.45 -0.66 7.93
C ALA A 103 -8.82 -0.91 6.46
N ALA A 104 -8.29 -0.10 5.54
CA ALA A 104 -8.49 -0.30 4.11
C ALA A 104 -7.86 -1.61 3.61
N ALA A 105 -6.63 -1.91 4.04
CA ALA A 105 -5.94 -3.15 3.69
C ALA A 105 -6.72 -4.39 4.18
N THR A 106 -7.28 -4.37 5.39
CA THR A 106 -8.14 -5.45 5.91
C THR A 106 -9.28 -5.74 4.93
N SER A 107 -10.08 -4.72 4.59
CA SER A 107 -11.23 -4.88 3.68
C SER A 107 -10.82 -5.37 2.29
N ILE A 108 -9.66 -4.94 1.79
CA ILE A 108 -9.17 -5.35 0.47
C ILE A 108 -8.65 -6.79 0.50
N ILE A 109 -7.83 -7.16 1.49
CA ILE A 109 -7.27 -8.51 1.62
C ILE A 109 -8.37 -9.57 1.71
N GLU A 110 -9.49 -9.25 2.36
CA GLU A 110 -10.68 -10.12 2.43
C GLU A 110 -11.34 -10.39 1.08
N THR A 111 -11.18 -9.50 0.11
CA THR A 111 -11.85 -9.58 -1.20
C THR A 111 -10.91 -9.92 -2.35
N ILE A 112 -9.59 -9.84 -2.13
CA ILE A 112 -8.60 -10.16 -3.16
C ILE A 112 -8.70 -11.65 -3.55
N PRO A 113 -8.78 -11.97 -4.87
CA PRO A 113 -8.72 -13.34 -5.34
C PRO A 113 -7.39 -14.01 -4.97
N THR A 114 -7.43 -15.12 -4.24
CA THR A 114 -6.24 -15.92 -3.88
C THR A 114 -6.15 -17.24 -4.65
N HIS A 115 -7.11 -17.49 -5.54
CA HIS A 115 -7.24 -18.66 -6.39
C HIS A 115 -7.53 -18.24 -7.83
N GLY A 116 -7.40 -19.19 -8.76
CA GLY A 116 -7.60 -18.99 -10.19
C GLY A 116 -6.41 -18.33 -10.87
N TRP A 117 -6.26 -18.59 -12.17
CA TRP A 117 -5.19 -18.01 -12.99
C TRP A 117 -5.69 -16.81 -13.81
N PRO A 118 -4.90 -15.72 -13.95
CA PRO A 118 -3.69 -15.37 -13.19
C PRO A 118 -4.00 -14.67 -11.84
N HIS A 119 -5.26 -14.35 -11.58
CA HIS A 119 -5.70 -13.50 -10.47
C HIS A 119 -5.23 -13.97 -9.09
N GLY A 120 -5.27 -15.27 -8.80
CA GLY A 120 -4.81 -15.83 -7.53
C GLY A 120 -3.32 -15.61 -7.27
N MET A 121 -2.49 -15.61 -8.32
CA MET A 121 -1.06 -15.34 -8.22
C MET A 121 -0.80 -13.89 -7.83
N PHE A 122 -1.42 -12.96 -8.57
CA PHE A 122 -1.33 -11.52 -8.31
C PHE A 122 -1.89 -11.17 -6.94
N GLY A 123 -3.05 -11.72 -6.59
CA GLY A 123 -3.70 -11.45 -5.33
C GLY A 123 -2.90 -11.94 -4.12
N ARG A 124 -2.24 -13.10 -4.20
CA ARG A 124 -1.33 -13.57 -3.13
C ARG A 124 -0.14 -12.61 -2.93
N ARG A 125 0.49 -12.12 -4.01
CA ARG A 125 1.55 -11.10 -3.92
C ARG A 125 1.03 -9.80 -3.33
N ASP A 126 -0.09 -9.32 -3.85
CA ASP A 126 -0.64 -8.02 -3.50
C ASP A 126 -1.18 -8.00 -2.06
N ALA A 127 -1.72 -9.12 -1.57
CA ALA A 127 -2.08 -9.29 -0.17
C ALA A 127 -0.85 -9.17 0.77
N LEU A 128 0.30 -9.73 0.38
CA LEU A 128 1.54 -9.55 1.14
C LEU A 128 2.02 -8.09 1.12
N ILE A 129 1.94 -7.40 -0.03
CA ILE A 129 2.27 -5.98 -0.15
C ILE A 129 1.39 -5.14 0.79
N LEU A 130 0.08 -5.39 0.81
CA LEU A 130 -0.86 -4.69 1.69
C LEU A 130 -0.61 -5.00 3.17
N THR A 131 -0.17 -6.23 3.48
CA THR A 131 0.22 -6.65 4.84
C THR A 131 1.42 -5.87 5.35
N LEU A 132 2.49 -5.83 4.57
CA LEU A 132 3.70 -5.10 4.92
C LEU A 132 3.41 -3.59 5.05
N LEU A 133 2.62 -3.01 4.15
CA LEU A 133 2.20 -1.62 4.22
C LEU A 133 1.36 -1.31 5.48
N ALA A 134 0.41 -2.18 5.83
CA ALA A 134 -0.44 -2.04 7.02
C ALA A 134 0.34 -2.16 8.34
N SER A 135 1.52 -2.78 8.30
CA SER A 135 2.48 -2.81 9.41
C SER A 135 3.26 -1.49 9.58
N GLY A 136 3.18 -0.58 8.60
CA GLY A 136 3.86 0.71 8.61
C GLY A 136 5.08 0.80 7.69
N MET A 137 5.43 -0.29 6.98
CA MET A 137 6.54 -0.27 6.03
C MET A 137 6.24 0.59 4.80
N THR A 138 7.27 1.26 4.32
CA THR A 138 7.24 2.05 3.09
C THR A 138 7.46 1.17 1.86
N PRO A 139 7.02 1.61 0.66
CA PRO A 139 7.33 0.91 -0.59
C PRO A 139 8.83 0.70 -0.84
N THR A 140 9.68 1.55 -0.28
CA THR A 140 11.14 1.40 -0.35
C THR A 140 11.61 0.20 0.47
N GLU A 141 11.19 0.12 1.72
CA GLU A 141 11.57 -0.97 2.64
C GLU A 141 11.04 -2.30 2.09
N MET A 142 9.75 -2.37 1.74
CA MET A 142 9.13 -3.59 1.23
C MET A 142 9.82 -4.17 -0.01
N THR A 143 10.30 -3.32 -0.92
CA THR A 143 10.94 -3.76 -2.17
C THR A 143 12.42 -4.11 -2.01
N ALA A 144 13.03 -3.74 -0.89
CA ALA A 144 14.39 -4.17 -0.54
C ALA A 144 14.42 -5.59 0.05
N LEU A 145 13.31 -6.03 0.67
CA LEU A 145 13.23 -7.31 1.35
C LEU A 145 13.59 -8.50 0.45
N ARG A 146 14.37 -9.40 1.02
CA ARG A 146 14.68 -10.73 0.50
C ARG A 146 13.81 -11.78 1.15
N ARG A 147 13.71 -12.94 0.52
CA ARG A 147 12.93 -14.06 1.07
C ARG A 147 13.48 -14.51 2.42
N GLY A 148 14.81 -14.50 2.61
CA GLY A 148 15.46 -14.82 3.87
C GLY A 148 15.27 -13.79 4.98
N ASP A 149 14.78 -12.59 4.66
CA ASP A 149 14.47 -11.57 5.68
C ASP A 149 13.17 -11.88 6.43
N ILE A 150 12.36 -12.85 5.97
CA ILE A 150 11.07 -13.17 6.56
C ILE A 150 11.20 -14.44 7.42
N GLY A 151 10.90 -14.30 8.70
CA GLY A 151 10.79 -15.38 9.67
C GLY A 151 9.39 -15.45 10.27
N VAL A 152 9.13 -16.53 11.00
CA VAL A 152 7.91 -16.71 11.79
C VAL A 152 8.32 -17.04 13.23
N GLU A 153 7.88 -16.21 14.18
CA GLU A 153 8.13 -16.39 15.61
C GLU A 153 6.83 -16.22 16.39
N ASN A 154 6.47 -17.19 17.25
CA ASN A 154 5.28 -17.08 18.11
C ASN A 154 3.97 -16.73 17.36
N SER A 155 3.82 -17.22 16.12
CA SER A 155 2.71 -16.88 15.19
C SER A 155 2.76 -15.48 14.59
N ASP A 156 3.75 -14.66 14.93
CA ASP A 156 4.00 -13.37 14.31
C ASP A 156 4.95 -13.51 13.12
N LEU A 157 4.77 -12.64 12.13
CA LEU A 157 5.70 -12.52 11.01
C LEU A 157 6.83 -11.57 11.44
N VAL A 158 8.07 -12.04 11.39
CA VAL A 158 9.25 -11.25 11.75
C VAL A 158 9.99 -10.86 10.47
N VAL A 159 10.25 -9.56 10.32
CA VAL A 159 10.94 -9.03 9.15
C VAL A 159 12.31 -8.48 9.57
N SER A 160 13.36 -8.98 8.91
CA SER A 160 14.77 -8.66 9.16
C SER A 160 15.17 -8.81 10.64
N GLY A 161 14.56 -9.77 11.35
CA GLY A 161 14.84 -10.07 12.77
C GLY A 161 14.20 -9.12 13.79
N ASP A 162 13.93 -7.86 13.42
CA ASP A 162 13.55 -6.83 14.40
C ASP A 162 12.11 -6.32 14.24
N HIS A 163 11.56 -6.33 13.02
CA HIS A 163 10.23 -5.78 12.77
C HIS A 163 9.15 -6.85 12.87
N ARG A 164 8.42 -6.85 13.99
CA ARG A 164 7.35 -7.81 14.27
C ARG A 164 6.01 -7.34 13.73
N ILE A 165 5.36 -8.19 12.94
CA ILE A 165 4.01 -8.00 12.42
C ILE A 165 3.11 -9.00 13.11
N ALA A 166 2.29 -8.50 14.04
CA ALA A 166 1.46 -9.32 14.90
C ALA A 166 0.43 -10.15 14.12
N ALA A 167 0.20 -11.39 14.54
CA ALA A 167 -0.78 -12.30 13.92
C ALA A 167 -2.19 -11.68 13.80
N HIS A 168 -2.57 -10.88 14.81
CA HIS A 168 -3.87 -10.21 14.91
C HIS A 168 -3.92 -8.83 14.23
N LEU A 169 -2.94 -8.47 13.38
CA LEU A 169 -2.90 -7.18 12.67
C LEU A 169 -4.23 -6.86 11.97
N PHE A 170 -4.91 -7.89 11.45
CA PHE A 170 -6.17 -7.80 10.73
C PHE A 170 -7.36 -8.40 11.49
N GLY A 171 -7.21 -8.64 12.80
CA GLY A 171 -8.17 -9.38 13.62
C GLY A 171 -8.07 -10.89 13.46
N ASP A 172 -8.98 -11.63 14.10
CA ASP A 172 -8.88 -13.09 14.28
C ASP A 172 -9.52 -13.91 13.15
N ARG A 173 -9.46 -13.44 11.91
CA ARG A 173 -10.06 -14.16 10.78
C ARG A 173 -9.14 -15.26 10.26
N PRO A 174 -9.60 -16.54 10.21
CA PRO A 174 -8.77 -17.65 9.75
C PRO A 174 -8.19 -17.42 8.35
N GLY A 175 -6.88 -17.63 8.21
CA GLY A 175 -6.18 -17.51 6.93
C GLY A 175 -6.01 -16.07 6.44
N HIS A 176 -6.39 -15.06 7.21
CA HIS A 176 -6.14 -13.65 6.86
C HIS A 176 -5.08 -13.05 7.78
N ASP A 177 -4.47 -13.87 8.64
CA ASP A 177 -3.31 -13.50 9.44
C ASP A 177 -2.06 -13.31 8.55
N PRO A 178 -1.12 -12.44 8.94
CA PRO A 178 0.10 -12.16 8.18
C PRO A 178 0.92 -13.40 7.81
N VAL A 179 0.98 -14.41 8.68
CA VAL A 179 1.75 -15.63 8.44
C VAL A 179 1.09 -16.47 7.35
N ALA A 180 -0.23 -16.66 7.37
CA ALA A 180 -0.95 -17.35 6.31
C ALA A 180 -0.84 -16.63 4.96
N ILE A 181 -0.90 -15.29 4.95
CA ILE A 181 -0.71 -14.48 3.75
C ILE A 181 0.71 -14.70 3.18
N HIS A 182 1.73 -14.60 4.02
CA HIS A 182 3.11 -14.88 3.64
C HIS A 182 3.27 -16.30 3.08
N ARG A 183 2.77 -17.32 3.79
CA ARG A 183 2.89 -18.74 3.37
C ARG A 183 2.24 -19.01 2.02
N ARG A 184 1.08 -18.41 1.72
CA ARG A 184 0.45 -18.54 0.39
C ARG A 184 1.30 -17.97 -0.73
N TRP A 185 1.99 -16.87 -0.48
CA TRP A 185 2.91 -16.28 -1.44
C TRP A 185 4.20 -17.09 -1.56
N ALA A 186 4.78 -17.51 -0.44
CA ALA A 186 5.94 -18.41 -0.42
C ALA A 186 5.67 -19.72 -1.17
N GLN A 187 4.46 -20.28 -1.09
CA GLN A 187 4.05 -21.44 -1.88
C GLN A 187 4.15 -21.18 -3.40
N VAL A 188 3.73 -20.00 -3.88
CA VAL A 188 3.87 -19.64 -5.29
C VAL A 188 5.34 -19.52 -5.67
N GLN A 189 6.16 -18.92 -4.82
CA GLN A 189 7.60 -18.81 -5.06
C GLN A 189 8.27 -20.19 -5.12
N SER A 190 7.98 -21.09 -4.18
CA SER A 190 8.50 -22.46 -4.19
C SER A 190 8.11 -23.25 -5.43
N LEU A 191 6.92 -23.00 -6.00
CA LEU A 191 6.55 -23.58 -7.29
C LEU A 191 7.43 -23.03 -8.42
N LEU A 192 7.61 -21.71 -8.48
CA LEU A 192 8.46 -21.07 -9.49
C LEU A 192 9.92 -21.54 -9.39
N ASP A 193 10.45 -21.68 -8.18
CA ASP A 193 11.80 -22.20 -7.91
C ASP A 193 12.01 -23.61 -8.47
N ALA A 194 10.98 -24.46 -8.40
CA ALA A 194 11.00 -25.83 -8.92
C ALA A 194 10.92 -25.91 -10.46
N ALA A 195 11.24 -24.82 -11.17
CA ALA A 195 11.11 -24.66 -12.62
C ALA A 195 9.68 -24.88 -13.13
N ALA A 196 8.68 -24.44 -12.37
CA ALA A 196 7.28 -24.57 -12.78
C ALA A 196 6.99 -23.74 -14.04
N THR A 197 6.35 -24.39 -15.02
CA THR A 197 5.70 -23.66 -16.10
C THR A 197 4.51 -22.87 -15.57
N THR A 198 4.12 -21.81 -16.26
CA THR A 198 2.89 -21.04 -16.02
C THR A 198 1.66 -21.95 -15.82
N ARG A 199 1.60 -23.08 -16.54
CA ARG A 199 0.53 -24.09 -16.45
C ARG A 199 0.53 -24.83 -15.11
N MET A 200 1.70 -25.14 -14.54
CA MET A 200 1.81 -25.80 -13.23
C MET A 200 1.36 -24.86 -12.10
N VAL A 201 1.75 -23.59 -12.16
CA VAL A 201 1.27 -22.58 -11.21
C VAL A 201 -0.24 -22.38 -11.37
N ALA A 202 -0.75 -22.30 -12.60
CA ALA A 202 -2.18 -22.22 -12.87
C ALA A 202 -2.96 -23.40 -12.29
N ALA A 203 -2.45 -24.63 -12.46
CA ALA A 203 -3.05 -25.83 -11.89
C ALA A 203 -2.99 -25.84 -10.35
N ALA A 204 -1.92 -25.35 -9.74
CA ALA A 204 -1.80 -25.23 -8.28
C ALA A 204 -2.74 -24.17 -7.68
N LEU A 205 -3.14 -23.18 -8.48
CA LEU A 205 -4.09 -22.14 -8.08
C LEU A 205 -5.54 -22.47 -8.45
N ASP A 206 -5.80 -23.57 -9.15
CA ASP A 206 -7.16 -23.96 -9.55
C ASP A 206 -8.00 -24.31 -8.31
N PRO A 207 -9.08 -23.57 -8.01
CA PRO A 207 -9.92 -23.84 -6.85
C PRO A 207 -10.65 -25.19 -6.93
N ASN A 208 -10.80 -25.76 -8.13
CA ASN A 208 -11.46 -27.05 -8.33
C ASN A 208 -10.48 -28.24 -8.26
N ARG A 209 -9.17 -27.98 -8.10
CA ARG A 209 -8.20 -29.05 -7.97
C ARG A 209 -8.40 -29.75 -6.63
N THR A 210 -8.65 -31.06 -6.67
CA THR A 210 -8.63 -31.89 -5.47
C THR A 210 -7.23 -31.83 -4.87
N PRO A 211 -7.06 -31.44 -3.59
CA PRO A 211 -5.76 -31.45 -2.95
C PRO A 211 -5.26 -32.88 -2.94
N ASP A 212 -4.26 -33.16 -3.76
CA ASP A 212 -3.61 -34.46 -3.76
C ASP A 212 -3.03 -34.67 -2.35
N SER A 213 -3.36 -35.76 -1.67
CA SER A 213 -2.99 -35.96 -0.26
C SER A 213 -1.46 -36.00 -0.03
N SER A 214 -0.68 -36.07 -1.11
CA SER A 214 0.79 -35.95 -1.17
C SER A 214 1.31 -34.50 -1.27
N SER A 215 0.46 -33.54 -1.66
CA SER A 215 0.80 -32.11 -1.79
C SER A 215 0.47 -31.29 -0.53
N SER A 216 -0.12 -31.92 0.48
CA SER A 216 -0.10 -31.46 1.88
C SER A 216 1.29 -31.61 2.49
N SER A 217 2.33 -31.25 1.71
CA SER A 217 3.66 -31.07 2.26
C SER A 217 3.57 -29.85 3.14
N ASN A 218 3.72 -30.07 4.44
CA ASN A 218 4.18 -29.07 5.38
C ASN A 218 5.38 -28.36 4.73
N SER A 219 5.13 -27.25 4.04
CA SER A 219 6.18 -26.41 3.50
C SER A 219 6.94 -25.95 4.73
N ASN A 220 8.15 -26.47 4.93
CA ASN A 220 9.08 -25.89 5.86
C ASN A 220 9.04 -24.37 5.62
N ASP A 221 8.68 -23.59 6.64
CA ASP A 221 8.76 -22.11 6.60
C ASP A 221 10.18 -21.63 6.25
N ALA A 222 11.16 -22.53 6.31
CA ALA A 222 12.52 -22.29 5.90
C ALA A 222 12.64 -22.14 4.38
N VAL A 223 12.89 -20.91 3.95
CA VAL A 223 13.36 -20.59 2.59
C VAL A 223 14.67 -21.34 2.33
N PRO A 224 14.81 -22.09 1.21
CA PRO A 224 16.07 -22.74 0.88
C PRO A 224 17.21 -21.72 0.80
N ALA A 225 18.39 -22.07 1.31
CA ALA A 225 19.54 -21.17 1.37
C ALA A 225 19.92 -20.58 -0.02
N ALA A 226 19.70 -21.35 -1.09
CA ALA A 226 19.92 -20.89 -2.46
C ALA A 226 19.04 -19.70 -2.87
N HIS A 227 17.85 -19.58 -2.28
CA HIS A 227 16.86 -18.55 -2.60
C HIS A 227 16.72 -17.49 -1.51
N ALA A 228 17.50 -17.58 -0.42
CA ALA A 228 17.40 -16.63 0.69
C ALA A 228 17.66 -15.19 0.25
N ASN A 229 18.54 -15.00 -0.76
CA ASN A 229 18.90 -13.68 -1.32
C ASN A 229 17.99 -13.23 -2.46
N ASP A 230 17.02 -14.04 -2.87
CA ASP A 230 16.06 -13.66 -3.92
C ASP A 230 15.07 -12.62 -3.39
N PRO A 231 14.58 -11.70 -4.23
CA PRO A 231 13.63 -10.67 -3.81
C PRO A 231 12.31 -11.28 -3.31
N LEU A 232 11.81 -10.77 -2.18
CA LEU A 232 10.53 -11.20 -1.62
C LEU A 232 9.37 -10.84 -2.55
N LEU A 233 9.41 -9.66 -3.16
CA LEU A 233 8.39 -9.16 -4.07
C LEU A 233 8.97 -9.10 -5.48
N VAL A 234 8.40 -9.87 -6.40
CA VAL A 234 8.84 -9.92 -7.81
C VAL A 234 7.88 -9.20 -8.75
N ARG A 235 8.43 -8.72 -9.86
CA ARG A 235 7.63 -8.30 -11.02
C ARG A 235 6.97 -9.50 -11.66
N ILE A 236 5.72 -9.32 -12.03
CA ILE A 236 4.92 -10.30 -12.78
C ILE A 236 4.36 -9.53 -13.97
N ASP A 237 4.55 -10.06 -15.17
CA ASP A 237 3.97 -9.45 -16.37
C ASP A 237 2.44 -9.59 -16.37
N ARG A 238 1.72 -8.89 -17.25
CA ARG A 238 0.24 -8.89 -17.25
C ARG A 238 -0.42 -10.28 -17.40
N TRP A 239 0.32 -11.29 -17.86
CA TRP A 239 -0.16 -12.65 -18.11
C TRP A 239 0.23 -13.64 -17.01
N GLY A 240 1.00 -13.23 -16.00
CA GLY A 240 1.48 -14.10 -14.92
C GLY A 240 2.85 -14.72 -15.19
N HIS A 241 3.54 -14.33 -16.27
CA HIS A 241 4.91 -14.77 -16.52
C HIS A 241 5.88 -14.05 -15.58
N THR A 242 6.82 -14.82 -15.04
CA THR A 242 7.96 -14.32 -14.26
C THR A 242 9.23 -14.66 -15.01
N PRO A 243 10.22 -13.75 -15.10
CA PRO A 243 11.49 -14.06 -15.73
C PRO A 243 12.21 -15.17 -14.95
N TRP A 244 13.05 -15.95 -15.65
CA TRP A 244 13.84 -17.03 -15.05
C TRP A 244 14.69 -16.55 -13.85
N ALA A 245 15.25 -15.35 -13.97
CA ALA A 245 15.85 -14.64 -12.84
C ALA A 245 14.79 -13.72 -12.21
N PRO A 246 14.38 -13.94 -10.94
CA PRO A 246 13.34 -13.16 -10.31
C PRO A 246 13.76 -11.68 -10.21
N ASP A 247 12.98 -10.84 -10.86
CA ASP A 247 13.25 -9.42 -10.97
C ASP A 247 12.50 -8.66 -9.88
N PRO A 248 13.19 -7.91 -9.00
CA PRO A 248 12.55 -7.25 -7.86
C PRO A 248 11.48 -6.25 -8.29
N LEU A 249 10.37 -6.25 -7.55
CA LEU A 249 9.34 -5.24 -7.71
C LEU A 249 9.92 -3.85 -7.43
N THR A 250 9.74 -2.91 -8.34
CA THR A 250 10.27 -1.56 -8.12
C THR A 250 9.44 -0.80 -7.08
N ARG A 251 10.07 0.15 -6.37
CA ARG A 251 9.37 1.08 -5.46
C ARG A 251 8.18 1.78 -6.13
N ARG A 252 8.33 2.18 -7.39
CA ARG A 252 7.28 2.85 -8.17
C ARG A 252 6.11 1.90 -8.44
N SER A 253 6.40 0.67 -8.82
CA SER A 253 5.39 -0.38 -9.03
C SER A 253 4.67 -0.74 -7.73
N ALA A 254 5.38 -0.92 -6.62
CA ALA A 254 4.78 -1.18 -5.31
C ALA A 254 3.86 -0.02 -4.87
N SER A 255 4.31 1.22 -5.03
CA SER A 255 3.50 2.42 -4.73
C SER A 255 2.25 2.50 -5.60
N ALA A 256 2.36 2.17 -6.90
CA ALA A 256 1.24 2.17 -7.83
C ALA A 256 0.22 1.07 -7.49
N LEU A 257 0.67 -0.14 -7.18
CA LEU A 257 -0.19 -1.26 -6.76
C LEU A 257 -0.91 -0.93 -5.45
N THR A 258 -0.19 -0.46 -4.44
CA THR A 258 -0.78 -0.02 -3.17
C THR A 258 -1.84 1.06 -3.41
N ARG A 259 -1.53 2.09 -4.20
CA ARG A 259 -2.49 3.15 -4.49
C ARG A 259 -3.73 2.59 -5.19
N ALA A 260 -3.52 1.81 -6.25
CA ALA A 260 -4.60 1.20 -7.03
C ALA A 260 -5.56 0.40 -6.14
N HIS A 261 -5.03 -0.45 -5.26
CA HIS A 261 -5.84 -1.19 -4.29
C HIS A 261 -6.59 -0.27 -3.31
N LEU A 262 -5.89 0.69 -2.70
CA LEU A 262 -6.50 1.61 -1.73
C LEU A 262 -7.55 2.55 -2.36
N THR A 263 -7.53 2.76 -3.68
CA THR A 263 -8.51 3.57 -4.41
C THR A 263 -9.54 2.72 -5.16
N GLY A 264 -9.54 1.39 -5.02
CA GLY A 264 -10.46 0.50 -5.73
C GLY A 264 -10.25 0.45 -7.25
N GLN A 265 -9.04 0.77 -7.72
CA GLN A 265 -8.63 0.75 -9.13
C GLN A 265 -7.59 -0.36 -9.39
N SER A 266 -7.69 -1.47 -8.66
CA SER A 266 -6.74 -2.59 -8.74
C SER A 266 -6.62 -3.09 -10.18
N PRO A 267 -5.39 -3.44 -10.66
CA PRO A 267 -5.21 -3.92 -12.02
C PRO A 267 -6.09 -5.13 -12.31
N THR A 268 -6.89 -5.04 -13.36
CA THR A 268 -7.62 -6.17 -13.91
C THR A 268 -6.69 -6.99 -14.79
N HIS A 269 -6.57 -8.27 -14.48
CA HIS A 269 -5.76 -9.19 -15.27
C HIS A 269 -6.67 -9.93 -16.25
N PRO A 270 -6.31 -10.02 -17.55
CA PRO A 270 -7.12 -10.78 -18.49
C PRO A 270 -7.21 -12.23 -18.01
N GLY A 271 -8.44 -12.66 -17.68
CA GLY A 271 -8.74 -14.06 -17.45
C GLY A 271 -8.38 -14.85 -18.70
N ARG A 272 -7.67 -15.96 -18.49
CA ARG A 272 -7.35 -17.05 -19.43
C ARG A 272 -7.71 -16.74 -20.90
N ILE A 273 -6.72 -16.67 -21.79
CA ILE A 273 -6.97 -16.94 -23.22
C ILE A 273 -7.59 -18.33 -23.25
N THR A 274 -8.91 -18.41 -23.47
CA THR A 274 -9.62 -19.66 -23.64
C THR A 274 -8.89 -20.41 -24.73
N GLU A 275 -8.28 -21.55 -24.41
CA GLU A 275 -7.81 -22.43 -25.48
C GLU A 275 -9.02 -22.74 -26.35
N PRO A 276 -9.00 -22.43 -27.66
CA PRO A 276 -10.08 -22.81 -28.54
C PRO A 276 -10.11 -24.34 -28.59
N GLY A 277 -10.94 -24.98 -27.75
CA GLY A 277 -11.05 -26.45 -27.76
C GLY A 277 -11.78 -27.13 -26.61
N ALA A 278 -11.94 -26.54 -25.43
CA ALA A 278 -12.43 -27.29 -24.26
C ALA A 278 -13.96 -27.54 -24.18
N GLY A 279 -14.71 -27.28 -25.24
CA GLY A 279 -16.18 -27.38 -25.27
C GLY A 279 -16.76 -28.09 -26.48
N ARG A 280 -15.98 -28.92 -27.18
CA ARG A 280 -16.53 -29.85 -28.18
C ARG A 280 -16.65 -31.23 -27.55
N ASP A 281 -17.88 -31.71 -27.55
CA ASP A 281 -18.29 -33.09 -27.32
C ASP A 281 -17.21 -34.06 -27.86
N THR A 282 -16.50 -34.74 -26.96
CA THR A 282 -15.48 -35.73 -27.29
C THR A 282 -16.14 -37.04 -27.70
N THR A 283 -16.90 -37.02 -28.79
CA THR A 283 -16.87 -38.14 -29.73
C THR A 283 -15.61 -37.94 -30.56
N VAL A 284 -14.50 -38.48 -30.06
CA VAL A 284 -13.24 -38.53 -30.79
C VAL A 284 -13.46 -39.46 -31.99
N VAL A 285 -13.87 -38.90 -33.12
CA VAL A 285 -13.38 -39.41 -34.39
C VAL A 285 -11.87 -39.16 -34.31
N HIS A 286 -11.08 -40.21 -34.12
CA HIS A 286 -9.65 -40.15 -34.41
C HIS A 286 -9.51 -39.78 -35.88
N SER A 287 -9.49 -38.47 -36.16
CA SER A 287 -8.77 -37.96 -37.29
C SER A 287 -7.36 -38.44 -37.06
N ALA A 288 -6.88 -39.36 -37.90
CA ALA A 288 -5.46 -39.60 -38.03
C ALA A 288 -4.80 -38.21 -38.05
N TRP A 289 -3.82 -38.02 -37.18
CA TRP A 289 -2.90 -36.90 -37.35
C TRP A 289 -2.23 -37.20 -38.68
N ASP A 290 -2.71 -36.56 -39.76
CA ASP A 290 -1.92 -36.45 -40.96
C ASP A 290 -0.63 -35.79 -40.51
N ASP A 291 0.46 -36.56 -40.58
CA ASP A 291 1.80 -36.07 -40.35
C ASP A 291 1.94 -34.84 -41.25
N VAL A 292 1.95 -33.65 -40.66
CA VAL A 292 1.97 -32.41 -41.43
C VAL A 292 3.36 -32.31 -42.03
N VAL A 293 3.51 -32.85 -43.24
CA VAL A 293 4.73 -32.73 -44.04
C VAL A 293 4.86 -31.26 -44.43
N LEU A 294 5.60 -30.52 -43.60
CA LEU A 294 5.97 -29.14 -43.90
C LEU A 294 6.89 -29.16 -45.12
N ASP A 295 6.44 -28.58 -46.23
CA ASP A 295 7.32 -28.44 -47.38
C ASP A 295 8.56 -27.59 -47.04
N GLN A 296 9.64 -27.81 -47.78
CA GLN A 296 10.92 -27.11 -47.59
C GLN A 296 10.81 -25.57 -47.68
N GLY A 297 9.72 -25.04 -48.25
CA GLY A 297 9.42 -23.62 -48.35
C GLY A 297 8.52 -23.06 -47.23
N TYR A 298 8.04 -23.88 -46.30
CA TYR A 298 7.13 -23.46 -45.22
C TYR A 298 7.73 -22.34 -44.37
N TYR A 299 8.98 -22.49 -43.94
CA TYR A 299 9.68 -21.48 -43.16
C TYR A 299 9.97 -20.21 -43.97
N VAL A 300 10.21 -20.34 -45.27
CA VAL A 300 10.42 -19.21 -46.18
C VAL A 300 9.13 -18.41 -46.36
N ARG A 301 7.99 -19.08 -46.58
CA ARG A 301 6.68 -18.42 -46.66
C ARG A 301 6.29 -17.76 -45.34
N GLY A 302 6.54 -18.44 -44.22
CA GLY A 302 6.28 -17.89 -42.90
C GLY A 302 7.16 -16.67 -42.56
N THR A 303 8.42 -16.66 -42.98
CA THR A 303 9.31 -15.50 -42.78
C THR A 303 8.97 -14.34 -43.73
N ALA A 304 8.61 -14.64 -44.98
CA ALA A 304 8.11 -13.64 -45.92
C ALA A 304 6.80 -12.97 -45.45
N ALA A 305 5.84 -13.75 -44.95
CA ALA A 305 4.59 -13.23 -44.41
C ALA A 305 4.80 -12.32 -43.19
N ARG A 306 5.77 -12.64 -42.32
CA ARG A 306 6.12 -11.77 -41.18
C ARG A 306 6.81 -10.48 -41.61
N ARG A 307 7.67 -10.54 -42.64
CA ARG A 307 8.30 -9.35 -43.23
C ARG A 307 7.26 -8.43 -43.87
N ASP A 308 6.36 -8.98 -44.67
CA ASP A 308 5.24 -8.26 -45.29
C ASP A 308 4.31 -7.63 -44.24
N ALA A 309 3.99 -8.35 -43.16
CA ALA A 309 3.24 -7.79 -42.04
C ALA A 309 3.99 -6.65 -41.32
N HIS A 310 5.31 -6.78 -41.15
CA HIS A 310 6.13 -5.73 -40.56
C HIS A 310 6.20 -4.48 -41.45
N GLU A 311 6.33 -4.65 -42.77
CA GLU A 311 6.26 -3.55 -43.75
C GLU A 311 4.89 -2.86 -43.73
N ARG A 312 3.78 -3.62 -43.67
CA ARG A 312 2.43 -3.03 -43.55
C ARG A 312 2.22 -2.28 -42.24
N LEU A 313 2.82 -2.74 -41.15
CA LEU A 313 2.67 -2.14 -39.82
C LEU A 313 3.70 -1.04 -39.53
N SER A 314 4.75 -0.92 -40.35
CA SER A 314 5.79 0.11 -40.21
C SER A 314 5.23 1.53 -40.31
N ASP A 315 4.19 1.74 -41.11
CA ASP A 315 3.54 3.05 -41.31
C ASP A 315 2.49 3.37 -40.22
N MET A 316 2.14 2.40 -39.37
CA MET A 316 1.12 2.59 -38.34
C MET A 316 1.53 3.63 -37.28
N GLY A 317 2.83 3.73 -36.98
CA GLY A 317 3.34 4.75 -36.05
C GLY A 317 3.03 6.16 -36.53
N ALA A 318 3.39 6.47 -37.78
CA ALA A 318 3.14 7.78 -38.38
C ALA A 318 1.65 8.15 -38.44
N ARG A 319 0.78 7.16 -38.68
CA ARG A 319 -0.68 7.38 -38.69
C ARG A 319 -1.26 7.63 -37.30
N LEU A 320 -0.68 7.03 -36.26
CA LEU A 320 -1.09 7.29 -34.88
C LEU A 320 -0.60 8.68 -34.44
N ASP A 321 0.61 9.07 -34.85
CA ASP A 321 1.14 10.43 -34.60
C ASP A 321 0.26 11.50 -35.27
N GLU A 322 -0.23 11.27 -36.50
CA GLU A 322 -1.16 12.18 -37.19
C GLU A 322 -2.50 12.34 -36.42
N VAL A 323 -3.00 11.25 -35.83
CA VAL A 323 -4.22 11.29 -35.01
C VAL A 323 -3.96 12.05 -33.71
N GLU A 324 -2.80 11.87 -33.08
CA GLU A 324 -2.40 12.58 -31.86
C GLU A 324 -2.26 14.09 -32.13
N ASP A 325 -1.59 14.48 -33.22
CA ASP A 325 -1.50 15.87 -33.69
C ASP A 325 -2.89 16.47 -33.95
N ARG A 326 -3.81 15.67 -34.51
CA ARG A 326 -5.18 16.11 -34.77
C ARG A 326 -5.98 16.31 -33.49
N ILE A 327 -5.77 15.48 -32.47
CA ILE A 327 -6.39 15.63 -31.15
C ILE A 327 -5.87 16.91 -30.49
N ASP A 328 -4.56 17.15 -30.53
CA ASP A 328 -3.94 18.36 -29.98
C ASP A 328 -4.44 19.64 -30.67
N ASP A 329 -4.64 19.61 -32.00
CA ASP A 329 -5.24 20.73 -32.74
C ASP A 329 -6.70 20.99 -32.32
N LEU A 330 -7.49 19.93 -32.10
CA LEU A 330 -8.87 20.04 -31.64
C LEU A 330 -8.96 20.59 -30.22
N LEU A 331 -8.10 20.12 -29.32
CA LEU A 331 -8.02 20.60 -27.94
C LEU A 331 -7.60 22.09 -27.88
N ARG A 332 -6.65 22.50 -28.72
CA ARG A 332 -6.23 23.90 -28.83
C ARG A 332 -7.37 24.81 -29.30
N ARG A 333 -8.10 24.39 -30.34
CA ARG A 333 -9.28 25.14 -30.83
C ARG A 333 -10.38 25.28 -29.78
N LEU A 334 -10.60 24.26 -28.95
CA LEU A 334 -11.56 24.34 -27.85
C LEU A 334 -11.10 25.31 -26.74
N GLY A 335 -9.80 25.33 -26.42
CA GLY A 335 -9.23 26.29 -25.49
C GLY A 335 -9.35 27.74 -25.97
N ASP A 336 -9.15 27.98 -27.27
CA ASP A 336 -9.28 29.31 -27.87
C ASP A 336 -10.73 29.83 -27.88
N ILE A 337 -11.72 28.93 -27.92
CA ILE A 337 -13.15 29.28 -27.84
C ILE A 337 -13.54 29.74 -26.42
N ASP A 338 -12.93 29.17 -25.38
CA ASP A 338 -13.23 29.52 -23.98
C ASP A 338 -12.61 30.87 -23.55
N VAL A 339 -11.58 31.35 -24.25
CA VAL A 339 -10.93 32.65 -23.97
C VAL A 339 -11.66 33.84 -24.63
N ALA A 340 -12.56 33.59 -25.59
CA ALA A 340 -13.24 34.64 -26.36
C ALA A 340 -14.59 35.12 -25.78
N ALA A 341 -14.97 34.72 -24.56
CA ALA A 341 -16.21 35.21 -23.93
C ALA A 341 -16.03 36.64 -23.37
N PRO A 342 -16.76 37.67 -23.86
CA PRO A 342 -16.61 39.03 -23.37
C PRO A 342 -17.24 39.22 -21.98
N HIS A 343 -16.47 39.82 -21.07
CA HIS A 343 -16.89 40.25 -19.73
C HIS A 343 -18.10 41.20 -19.80
N PRO A 344 -19.15 41.03 -18.97
CA PRO A 344 -20.30 41.94 -18.97
C PRO A 344 -19.93 43.29 -18.30
N PRO A 345 -20.40 44.43 -18.82
CA PRO A 345 -20.09 45.72 -18.23
C PRO A 345 -20.85 45.96 -16.92
N ALA A 346 -20.15 46.59 -15.98
CA ALA A 346 -20.65 46.99 -14.66
C ALA A 346 -21.88 47.91 -14.76
N ARG A 347 -22.93 47.57 -14.01
CA ARG A 347 -24.10 48.44 -13.80
C ARG A 347 -23.71 49.64 -12.94
N CYS A 348 -23.67 50.82 -13.55
CA CYS A 348 -23.61 52.09 -12.86
C CYS A 348 -25.04 52.51 -12.48
N THR A 349 -25.28 52.69 -11.18
CA THR A 349 -26.48 53.29 -10.60
C THR A 349 -26.48 54.80 -10.83
N ARG A 350 -27.60 55.37 -11.31
CA ARG A 350 -27.92 56.78 -11.05
C ARG A 350 -29.43 57.05 -11.14
N THR A 351 -29.93 57.58 -10.01
CA THR A 351 -31.17 58.33 -9.74
C THR A 351 -32.51 57.65 -9.96
#